data_AF-A0A3D4T646-F1
#
_entry.id   AF-A0A3D4T646-F1
#
_cell.length_a   1.000
_cell.length_b   1.000
_cell.length_c   1.000
_cell.angle_alpha   90.00
_cell.angle_beta   90.00
_cell.angle_gamma   90.00
#
_symmetry.space_group_name_H-M   'P 1'
#
loop_
_entity.id
_entity.type
_entity.pdbx_description
1 polymer ?
#
loop_
_entity_poly.entity_id
_entity_poly.type
_entity_poly.pdbx_seq_one_letter_code
_entity_poly.pdbx_strand_id
1 'polypeptide(L)'
;MGRYYRLILDDYSAASFTSFSKDYFGKMEDIAGLFKAIREDDSIADSFKDFMSVYELYLSGDKKVTHMVAYQEVPFLVPAKKLGSETTVLYNHTWNHTNTWGCIYEMRCEKAESTHIWLSCHGKYSRCIQTRFTNLEYMNPLGKYTSHGGRMWGFPHQLEYESPITESRLFVVEKFFKNKAEAINDHLHFIQNPDPKFDSVVDDLFGDG
;
A
#
# COMPACT_ATOMS: atom_id res chain seq x y z
N MET A 1 16.92 15.04 3.61
CA MET A 1 16.40 13.77 3.04
C MET A 1 15.53 13.10 4.08
N GLY A 2 14.23 12.94 3.82
CA GLY A 2 13.29 12.33 4.78
C GLY A 2 13.58 10.85 5.03
N ARG A 3 13.34 10.38 6.25
CA ARG A 3 13.47 8.98 6.65
C ARG A 3 12.18 8.24 6.30
N TYR A 4 12.32 7.06 5.70
CA TYR A 4 11.19 6.15 5.46
C TYR A 4 11.02 5.24 6.68
N TYR A 5 9.78 4.87 6.94
CA TYR A 5 9.39 3.93 7.98
C TYR A 5 8.52 2.85 7.36
N ARG A 6 8.61 1.65 7.91
CA ARG A 6 7.72 0.54 7.69
C ARG A 6 6.69 0.52 8.81
N LEU A 7 5.43 0.44 8.43
CA LEU A 7 4.28 0.22 9.30
C LEU A 7 3.65 -1.11 8.87
N ILE A 8 3.49 -2.04 9.81
CA ILE A 8 2.82 -3.31 9.54
C ILE A 8 1.36 -3.15 9.98
N LEU A 9 0.41 -3.51 9.12
CA LEU A 9 -1.03 -3.47 9.43
C LEU A 9 -1.68 -4.79 9.02
N ASP A 10 -2.91 -5.02 9.47
CA ASP A 10 -3.68 -6.20 9.07
C ASP A 10 -3.90 -6.19 7.55
N ASP A 11 -3.77 -7.36 6.94
CA ASP A 11 -4.00 -7.56 5.51
C ASP A 11 -5.45 -7.96 5.25
N TYR A 12 -6.24 -7.01 4.78
CA TYR A 12 -7.65 -7.19 4.46
C TYR A 12 -7.88 -7.91 3.12
N SER A 13 -6.81 -8.21 2.38
CA SER A 13 -6.88 -8.99 1.14
C SER A 13 -6.57 -10.48 1.35
N ALA A 14 -6.29 -10.87 2.59
CA ALA A 14 -5.83 -12.20 2.93
C ALA A 14 -6.96 -13.07 3.48
N ALA A 15 -7.19 -14.23 2.86
CA ALA A 15 -8.32 -15.13 3.11
C ALA A 15 -8.90 -15.10 4.53
N SER A 16 -10.21 -14.90 4.63
CA SER A 16 -11.00 -14.62 5.85
C SER A 16 -10.88 -15.62 6.99
N PHE A 17 -10.39 -16.84 6.74
CA PHE A 17 -10.11 -17.85 7.78
C PHE A 17 -8.67 -17.77 8.32
N THR A 18 -7.89 -16.78 7.87
CA THR A 18 -6.51 -16.52 8.27
C THR A 18 -6.36 -15.08 8.73
N SER A 19 -5.29 -14.80 9.47
CA SER A 19 -4.90 -13.43 9.77
C SER A 19 -3.48 -13.25 9.27
N PHE A 20 -3.30 -12.32 8.34
CA PHE A 20 -2.01 -11.96 7.80
C PHE A 20 -1.75 -10.46 7.98
N SER A 21 -0.51 -10.09 7.72
CA SER A 21 -0.04 -8.72 7.85
C SER A 21 0.54 -8.25 6.54
N LYS A 22 0.39 -6.95 6.28
CA LYS A 22 0.89 -6.29 5.08
C LYS A 22 1.87 -5.19 5.48
N ASP A 23 2.96 -5.11 4.73
CA ASP A 23 4.00 -4.10 4.91
C ASP A 23 3.63 -2.82 4.14
N TYR A 24 3.42 -1.73 4.87
CA TYR A 24 3.25 -0.39 4.31
C TYR A 24 4.49 0.45 4.60
N PHE A 25 4.84 1.34 3.67
CA PHE A 25 5.99 2.22 3.81
C PHE A 25 5.62 3.68 3.55
N GLY A 26 6.23 4.60 4.28
CA GLY A 26 6.02 6.02 4.08
C GLY A 26 7.01 6.86 4.86
N LYS A 27 7.04 8.16 4.58
CA LYS A 27 7.64 9.13 5.48
C LYS A 27 6.69 9.37 6.66
N MET A 28 7.19 10.04 7.69
CA MET A 28 6.37 10.42 8.83
C MET A 28 5.16 11.28 8.44
N GLU A 29 5.30 12.13 7.41
CA GLU A 29 4.22 12.96 6.86
C GLU A 29 3.09 12.09 6.26
N ASP A 30 3.44 11.07 5.48
CA ASP A 30 2.48 10.15 4.86
C ASP A 30 1.73 9.35 5.93
N ILE A 31 2.46 8.85 6.94
CA ILE A 31 1.89 8.14 8.09
C ILE A 31 0.99 9.06 8.90
N ALA A 32 1.43 10.29 9.18
CA ALA A 32 0.59 11.27 9.89
C ALA A 32 -0.70 11.57 9.12
N GLY A 33 -0.64 11.60 7.78
CA GLY A 33 -1.82 11.71 6.92
C GLY A 33 -2.80 10.55 7.12
N LEU A 34 -2.30 9.31 7.24
CA LEU A 34 -3.15 8.12 7.47
C LEU A 34 -3.86 8.23 8.82
N PHE A 35 -3.11 8.50 9.88
CA PHE A 35 -3.67 8.63 11.23
C PHE A 35 -4.64 9.80 11.35
N LYS A 36 -4.38 10.91 10.65
CA LYS A 36 -5.30 12.04 10.56
C LYS A 36 -6.63 11.62 9.92
N ALA A 37 -6.57 10.93 8.78
CA ALA A 37 -7.76 10.49 8.06
C ALA A 37 -8.62 9.54 8.90
N ILE A 38 -8.01 8.52 9.53
CA ILE A 38 -8.71 7.60 10.43
C ILE A 38 -9.34 8.33 11.62
N ARG A 39 -8.65 9.34 12.18
CA ARG A 39 -9.18 10.13 13.31
C ARG A 39 -10.37 11.00 12.90
N GLU A 40 -10.39 11.50 11.67
CA GLU A 40 -11.45 12.36 11.14
C GLU A 40 -12.67 11.56 10.62
N ASP A 41 -12.54 10.24 10.49
CA ASP A 41 -13.65 9.36 10.13
C ASP A 41 -14.37 8.83 11.37
N ASP A 42 -15.45 9.53 11.75
CA ASP A 42 -16.31 9.20 12.89
C ASP A 42 -16.87 7.75 12.84
N SER A 43 -16.94 7.12 11.67
CA SER A 43 -17.49 5.76 11.52
C SER A 43 -16.54 4.66 11.98
N ILE A 44 -15.22 4.94 12.01
CA ILE A 44 -14.18 3.98 12.39
C ILE A 44 -13.28 4.46 13.52
N ALA A 45 -13.25 5.76 13.83
CA ALA A 45 -12.32 6.34 14.79
C ALA A 45 -12.33 5.63 16.16
N ASP A 46 -13.50 5.19 16.62
CA ASP A 46 -13.65 4.44 17.88
C ASP A 46 -12.92 3.08 17.83
N SER A 47 -13.08 2.34 16.73
CA SER A 47 -12.43 1.04 16.50
C SER A 47 -10.90 1.13 16.46
N PHE A 48 -10.34 2.30 16.18
CA PHE A 48 -8.90 2.53 16.08
C PHE A 48 -8.29 3.27 17.29
N LYS A 49 -9.03 3.49 18.38
CA LYS A 49 -8.53 4.24 19.57
C LYS A 49 -7.25 3.70 20.18
N ASP A 50 -7.14 2.37 20.30
CA ASP A 50 -5.93 1.74 20.82
C ASP A 50 -4.74 1.96 19.88
N PHE A 51 -4.98 1.85 18.58
CA PHE A 51 -3.97 2.11 17.56
C PHE A 51 -3.52 3.58 17.52
N MET A 52 -4.45 4.52 17.71
CA MET A 52 -4.16 5.95 17.86
C MET A 52 -3.28 6.21 19.09
N SER A 53 -3.55 5.53 20.20
CA SER A 53 -2.76 5.66 21.44
C SER A 53 -1.31 5.23 21.23
N VAL A 54 -1.08 4.14 20.48
CA VAL A 54 0.28 3.70 20.11
C VAL A 54 0.99 4.76 19.27
N TYR A 55 0.30 5.38 18.30
CA TYR A 55 0.86 6.46 17.49
C TYR A 55 1.24 7.69 18.34
N GLU A 56 0.40 8.09 19.29
CA GLU A 56 0.67 9.21 20.18
C GLU A 56 1.86 8.95 21.11
N LEU A 57 1.95 7.74 21.69
CA LEU A 57 3.11 7.31 22.46
C LEU A 57 4.39 7.35 21.61
N TYR A 58 4.33 6.86 20.37
CA TYR A 58 5.46 6.95 19.46
C TYR A 58 5.89 8.41 19.20
N LEU A 59 4.95 9.32 18.96
CA LEU A 59 5.23 10.74 18.74
C LEU A 59 5.83 11.41 19.98
N SER A 60 5.37 11.04 21.18
CA SER A 60 5.89 11.56 22.47
C SER A 60 7.35 11.16 22.76
N GLY A 61 7.90 10.21 22.00
CA GLY A 61 9.32 9.84 22.06
C GLY A 61 9.57 8.36 22.33
N ASP A 62 8.56 7.57 22.67
CA ASP A 62 8.73 6.14 22.89
C ASP A 62 8.87 5.40 21.56
N LYS A 63 10.12 5.15 21.15
CA LYS A 63 10.43 4.45 19.89
C LYS A 63 10.42 2.93 20.00
N LYS A 64 10.04 2.38 21.16
CA LYS A 64 9.96 0.93 21.39
C LYS A 64 8.53 0.41 21.47
N VAL A 65 7.54 1.29 21.29
CA VAL A 65 6.14 0.87 21.27
C VAL A 65 5.86 -0.14 20.16
N THR A 66 4.95 -1.03 20.50
CA THR A 66 4.48 -2.14 19.69
C THR A 66 2.98 -2.04 19.50
N HIS A 67 2.46 -2.77 18.51
CA HIS A 67 1.02 -3.00 18.37
C HIS A 67 0.75 -4.42 17.89
N MET A 68 -0.51 -4.83 18.02
CA MET A 68 -0.96 -6.15 17.56
C MET A 68 -1.36 -6.08 16.09
N VAL A 69 -0.85 -7.00 15.29
CA VAL A 69 -1.27 -7.24 13.90
C VAL A 69 -1.36 -8.73 13.69
N ALA A 70 -2.47 -9.24 13.17
CA ALA A 70 -2.67 -10.66 12.93
C ALA A 70 -2.24 -11.56 14.11
N TYR A 71 -2.67 -11.17 15.32
CA TYR A 71 -2.31 -11.83 16.59
C TYR A 71 -0.82 -11.85 16.96
N GLN A 72 0.00 -11.02 16.32
CA GLN A 72 1.43 -10.87 16.60
C GLN A 72 1.73 -9.45 17.11
N GLU A 73 2.53 -9.37 18.17
CA GLU A 73 3.07 -8.10 18.64
C GLU A 73 4.27 -7.70 17.77
N VAL A 74 4.17 -6.54 17.11
CA VAL A 74 5.19 -6.03 16.19
C VAL A 74 5.62 -4.62 16.56
N PRO A 75 6.86 -4.20 16.26
CA PRO A 75 7.28 -2.81 16.44
C PRO A 75 6.41 -1.88 15.58
N PHE A 76 5.96 -0.77 16.16
CA PHE A 76 5.03 0.15 15.51
C PHE A 76 5.59 0.74 14.20
N LEU A 77 6.75 1.41 14.29
CA LEU A 77 7.45 1.94 13.12
C LEU A 77 8.90 1.47 13.10
N VAL A 78 9.28 0.84 11.99
CA VAL A 78 10.64 0.39 11.74
C VAL A 78 11.29 1.27 10.68
N PRO A 79 12.43 1.91 10.97
CA PRO A 79 13.17 2.66 9.95
C PRO A 79 13.57 1.82 8.73
N ALA A 80 13.27 2.34 7.54
CA ALA A 80 13.67 1.77 6.27
C ALA A 80 14.69 2.66 5.56
N LYS A 81 15.72 2.05 4.95
CA LYS A 81 16.74 2.75 4.19
C LYS A 81 16.38 2.76 2.71
N LYS A 82 16.19 3.96 2.15
CA LYS A 82 16.03 4.17 0.70
C LYS A 82 17.33 3.84 -0.03
N LEU A 83 17.19 3.03 -1.08
CA LEU A 83 18.25 2.63 -2.01
C LEU A 83 18.13 3.37 -3.34
N GLY A 84 16.90 3.62 -3.80
CA GLY A 84 16.59 4.28 -5.07
C GLY A 84 15.14 4.74 -5.13
N SER A 85 14.79 5.53 -6.15
CA SER A 85 13.40 5.85 -6.47
C SER A 85 13.26 6.30 -7.92
N GLU A 86 12.14 5.95 -8.52
CA GLU A 86 11.77 6.37 -9.88
C GLU A 86 10.29 6.75 -9.91
N THR A 87 9.87 7.49 -10.93
CA THR A 87 8.46 7.78 -11.20
C THR A 87 8.08 7.31 -12.58
N THR A 88 6.87 6.80 -12.73
CA THR A 88 6.32 6.37 -14.02
C THR A 88 4.97 6.98 -14.26
N VAL A 89 4.63 7.16 -15.54
CA VAL A 89 3.28 7.52 -15.97
C VAL A 89 2.86 6.54 -17.06
N LEU A 90 1.77 5.82 -16.83
CA LEU A 90 1.12 5.00 -17.83
C LEU A 90 -0.22 5.63 -18.24
N TYR A 91 -0.59 5.44 -19.50
CA TYR A 91 -1.87 5.89 -20.05
C TYR A 91 -2.64 4.71 -20.64
N ASN A 92 -3.96 4.70 -20.48
CA ASN A 92 -4.87 3.68 -21.01
C ASN A 92 -4.38 2.25 -20.71
N HIS A 93 -3.95 2.02 -19.47
CA HIS A 93 -3.36 0.76 -19.06
C HIS A 93 -4.44 -0.24 -18.66
N THR A 94 -4.26 -1.50 -19.06
CA THR A 94 -5.14 -2.63 -18.72
C THR A 94 -4.28 -3.78 -18.22
N TRP A 95 -4.72 -4.44 -17.15
CA TRP A 95 -4.05 -5.61 -16.59
C TRP A 95 -5.04 -6.56 -15.93
N ASN A 96 -4.60 -7.80 -15.70
CA ASN A 96 -5.37 -8.75 -14.91
C ASN A 96 -4.81 -8.75 -13.48
N HIS A 97 -5.67 -8.45 -12.52
CA HIS A 97 -5.41 -8.67 -11.11
C HIS A 97 -6.00 -10.02 -10.69
N THR A 98 -5.29 -10.81 -9.90
CA THR A 98 -5.78 -12.09 -9.38
C THR A 98 -5.76 -12.06 -7.86
N ASN A 99 -6.92 -12.24 -7.24
CA ASN A 99 -7.03 -12.21 -5.78
C ASN A 99 -6.54 -13.52 -5.13
N THR A 100 -6.60 -13.55 -3.79
CA THR A 100 -6.22 -14.71 -2.96
C THR A 100 -6.96 -16.01 -3.31
N TRP A 101 -8.16 -15.93 -3.89
CA TRP A 101 -8.98 -17.08 -4.31
C TRP A 101 -8.77 -17.51 -5.77
N GLY A 102 -7.89 -16.83 -6.51
CA GLY A 102 -7.68 -17.08 -7.94
C GLY A 102 -8.75 -16.46 -8.84
N CYS A 103 -9.61 -15.58 -8.31
CA CYS A 103 -10.56 -14.82 -9.12
C CYS A 103 -9.83 -13.69 -9.86
N ILE A 104 -10.08 -13.59 -11.17
CA ILE A 104 -9.43 -12.60 -12.03
C ILE A 104 -10.34 -11.39 -12.18
N TYR A 105 -9.77 -10.22 -11.89
CA TYR A 105 -10.34 -8.91 -12.18
C TYR A 105 -9.59 -8.29 -13.36
N GLU A 106 -10.28 -8.05 -14.46
CA GLU A 106 -9.73 -7.26 -15.57
C GLU A 106 -9.84 -5.78 -15.19
N MET A 107 -8.69 -5.16 -14.95
CA MET A 107 -8.55 -3.80 -14.47
C MET A 107 -8.16 -2.87 -15.62
N ARG A 108 -8.61 -1.62 -15.57
CA ARG A 108 -8.07 -0.56 -16.42
C ARG A 108 -8.01 0.78 -15.72
N CYS A 109 -7.17 1.67 -16.23
CA CYS A 109 -7.18 3.07 -15.87
C CYS A 109 -6.83 3.96 -17.07
N GLU A 110 -7.37 5.18 -17.10
CA GLU A 110 -6.97 6.18 -18.09
C GLU A 110 -5.52 6.63 -17.86
N LYS A 111 -5.13 6.82 -16.60
CA LYS A 111 -3.79 7.25 -16.22
C LYS A 111 -3.38 6.62 -14.89
N ALA A 112 -2.12 6.20 -14.79
CA ALA A 112 -1.50 5.77 -13.54
C ALA A 112 -0.20 6.55 -13.34
N GLU A 113 -0.16 7.38 -12.31
CA GLU A 113 1.03 8.15 -11.90
C GLU A 113 1.62 7.49 -10.66
N SER A 114 2.79 6.88 -10.82
CA SER A 114 3.37 6.05 -9.78
C SER A 114 4.72 6.56 -9.33
N THR A 115 4.97 6.49 -8.03
CA THR A 115 6.29 6.59 -7.43
C THR A 115 6.71 5.20 -6.99
N HIS A 116 7.93 4.82 -7.35
CA HIS A 116 8.58 3.58 -6.97
C HIS A 116 9.73 3.88 -6.04
N ILE A 117 9.89 3.10 -4.96
CA ILE A 117 11.02 3.21 -4.04
C ILE A 117 11.64 1.84 -3.78
N TRP A 118 12.96 1.78 -3.83
CA TRP A 118 13.71 0.59 -3.42
C TRP A 118 14.17 0.80 -1.97
N LEU A 119 13.85 -0.17 -1.12
CA LEU A 119 14.08 -0.08 0.32
C LEU A 119 14.87 -1.28 0.84
N SER A 120 15.64 -1.03 1.89
CA SER A 120 16.19 -2.05 2.77
C SER A 120 15.63 -1.87 4.17
N CYS A 121 15.01 -2.91 4.72
CA CYS A 121 14.40 -2.90 6.04
C CYS A 121 14.64 -4.24 6.73
N HIS A 122 15.33 -4.24 7.87
CA HIS A 122 15.66 -5.46 8.64
C HIS A 122 16.22 -6.62 7.79
N GLY A 123 17.16 -6.33 6.89
CA GLY A 123 17.79 -7.34 6.02
C GLY A 123 16.93 -7.82 4.84
N LYS A 124 15.68 -7.36 4.73
CA LYS A 124 14.83 -7.53 3.54
C LYS A 124 15.05 -6.39 2.55
N TYR A 125 14.86 -6.68 1.28
CA TYR A 125 14.98 -5.73 0.19
C TYR A 125 13.70 -5.79 -0.66
N SER A 126 13.11 -4.64 -0.95
CA SER A 126 11.86 -4.56 -1.71
C SER A 126 11.81 -3.35 -2.62
N ARG A 127 11.01 -3.46 -3.68
CA ARG A 127 10.52 -2.33 -4.48
C ARG A 127 9.08 -2.07 -4.05
N CYS A 128 8.75 -0.83 -3.76
CA CYS A 128 7.43 -0.44 -3.27
C CYS A 128 6.78 0.63 -4.17
N ILE A 129 5.47 0.45 -4.27
CA ILE A 129 4.35 1.10 -4.93
C ILE A 129 3.59 2.26 -4.28
N GLN A 130 3.64 3.49 -4.79
CA GLN A 130 2.56 4.44 -4.51
C GLN A 130 1.99 4.94 -5.83
N THR A 131 0.67 4.86 -6.03
CA THR A 131 0.04 5.23 -7.30
C THR A 131 -1.19 6.11 -7.10
N ARG A 132 -1.30 7.11 -7.98
CA ARG A 132 -2.49 7.91 -8.23
C ARG A 132 -3.07 7.50 -9.57
N PHE A 133 -4.26 6.92 -9.56
CA PHE A 133 -5.00 6.53 -10.75
C PHE A 133 -6.04 7.59 -11.12
N THR A 134 -6.23 7.78 -12.42
CA THR A 134 -7.38 8.49 -13.00
C THR A 134 -8.28 7.47 -13.70
N ASN A 135 -9.58 7.49 -13.39
CA ASN A 135 -10.58 6.58 -13.93
C ASN A 135 -10.18 5.11 -13.74
N LEU A 136 -9.88 4.72 -12.49
CA LEU A 136 -9.65 3.32 -12.14
C LEU A 136 -10.97 2.53 -12.20
N GLU A 137 -11.00 1.51 -13.05
CA GLU A 137 -12.17 0.71 -13.33
C GLU A 137 -11.83 -0.78 -13.36
N TYR A 138 -12.83 -1.61 -13.14
CA TYR A 138 -12.74 -3.05 -13.32
C TYR A 138 -13.90 -3.56 -14.17
N MET A 139 -13.67 -4.67 -14.87
CA MET A 139 -14.70 -5.36 -15.65
C MET A 139 -15.69 -6.02 -14.70
N ASN A 140 -16.95 -5.64 -14.78
CA ASN A 140 -18.02 -6.27 -14.01
C ASN A 140 -18.53 -7.56 -14.69
N PRO A 141 -19.35 -8.38 -13.99
CA PRO A 141 -19.89 -9.61 -14.56
C PRO A 141 -20.76 -9.45 -15.82
N LEU A 142 -21.19 -8.22 -16.15
CA LEU A 142 -21.95 -7.91 -17.36
C LEU A 142 -21.04 -7.53 -18.55
N GLY A 143 -19.71 -7.66 -18.42
CA GLY A 143 -18.75 -7.31 -19.46
C GLY A 143 -18.63 -5.81 -19.69
N LYS A 144 -18.88 -4.99 -18.66
CA LYS A 144 -18.70 -3.53 -18.71
C LYS A 144 -17.69 -3.09 -17.66
N TYR A 145 -16.79 -2.22 -18.06
CA TYR A 145 -15.93 -1.51 -17.12
C TYR A 145 -16.76 -0.56 -16.27
N THR A 146 -16.52 -0.60 -14.97
CA THR A 146 -17.22 0.23 -13.98
C THR A 146 -16.22 0.80 -12.99
N SER A 147 -16.48 2.04 -12.56
CA SER A 147 -15.80 2.62 -11.41
C SER A 147 -16.19 1.87 -10.12
N HIS A 148 -15.26 1.79 -9.18
CA HIS A 148 -15.51 1.28 -7.84
C HIS A 148 -16.33 2.24 -6.97
N GLY A 149 -16.46 3.52 -7.37
CA GLY A 149 -17.34 4.49 -6.71
C GLY A 149 -17.05 4.70 -5.22
N GLY A 150 -15.78 4.61 -4.82
CA GLY A 150 -15.34 4.75 -3.43
C GLY A 150 -15.57 3.52 -2.56
N ARG A 151 -16.09 2.41 -3.11
CA ARG A 151 -16.18 1.13 -2.38
C ARG A 151 -14.80 0.50 -2.36
N MET A 152 -14.19 0.52 -1.19
CA MET A 152 -12.85 -0.01 -0.92
C MET A 152 -12.97 -0.89 0.32
N TRP A 153 -12.32 -2.04 0.31
CA TRP A 153 -12.43 -3.04 1.38
C TRP A 153 -11.08 -3.39 2.01
N GLY A 154 -10.00 -2.74 1.57
CA GLY A 154 -8.68 -2.84 2.19
C GLY A 154 -8.59 -2.11 3.53
N PHE A 155 -7.35 -1.93 4.00
CA PHE A 155 -7.11 -1.20 5.24
C PHE A 155 -7.68 0.23 5.16
N PRO A 156 -8.44 0.72 6.16
CA PRO A 156 -9.09 2.03 6.09
C PRO A 156 -8.12 3.18 5.80
N HIS A 157 -8.52 4.09 4.90
CA HIS A 157 -7.74 5.27 4.44
C HIS A 157 -6.37 4.99 3.80
N GLN A 158 -6.03 3.73 3.54
CA GLN A 158 -4.86 3.39 2.73
C GLN A 158 -5.07 3.80 1.26
N LEU A 159 -6.29 3.66 0.75
CA LEU A 159 -6.74 4.24 -0.50
C LEU A 159 -7.71 5.37 -0.20
N GLU A 160 -7.60 6.45 -0.97
CA GLU A 160 -8.53 7.56 -0.97
C GLU A 160 -9.19 7.68 -2.34
N TYR A 161 -10.46 8.08 -2.35
CA TYR A 161 -11.24 8.24 -3.57
C TYR A 161 -11.93 9.60 -3.62
N GLU A 162 -11.59 10.37 -4.64
CA GLU A 162 -12.30 11.58 -5.04
C GLU A 162 -12.49 11.53 -6.54
N SER A 163 -13.69 11.13 -6.98
CA SER A 163 -14.00 10.89 -8.39
C SER A 163 -13.41 11.97 -9.32
N PRO A 164 -12.61 11.60 -10.35
CA PRO A 164 -12.31 10.26 -10.84
C PRO A 164 -10.99 9.65 -10.31
N ILE A 165 -10.45 10.17 -9.23
CA ILE A 165 -9.12 9.85 -8.71
C ILE A 165 -9.19 8.81 -7.60
N THR A 166 -8.30 7.82 -7.69
CA THR A 166 -8.01 6.86 -6.62
C THR A 166 -6.53 6.91 -6.30
N GLU A 167 -6.15 7.17 -5.05
CA GLU A 167 -4.75 7.36 -4.67
C GLU A 167 -4.37 6.56 -3.42
N SER A 168 -3.22 5.90 -3.47
CA SER A 168 -2.65 5.22 -2.32
C SER A 168 -1.88 6.19 -1.42
N ARG A 169 -2.14 6.13 -0.11
CA ARG A 169 -1.52 7.01 0.88
C ARG A 169 -0.13 6.56 1.31
N LEU A 170 0.05 5.27 1.57
CA LEU A 170 1.36 4.66 1.84
C LEU A 170 1.80 3.78 0.67
N PHE A 171 3.11 3.56 0.57
CA PHE A 171 3.70 2.63 -0.38
C PHE A 171 3.41 1.18 0.03
N VAL A 172 2.98 0.36 -0.92
CA VAL A 172 2.82 -1.10 -0.77
C VAL A 172 3.95 -1.84 -1.48
N VAL A 173 4.27 -3.08 -1.09
CA VAL A 173 5.37 -3.83 -1.73
C VAL A 173 4.94 -4.36 -3.11
N GLU A 174 5.70 -4.06 -4.17
CA GLU A 174 5.52 -4.69 -5.49
C GLU A 174 6.29 -6.00 -5.63
N LYS A 175 7.50 -6.02 -5.08
CA LYS A 175 8.49 -7.07 -5.32
C LYS A 175 9.47 -7.16 -4.17
N PHE A 176 9.79 -8.39 -3.77
CA PHE A 176 10.88 -8.68 -2.84
C PHE A 176 12.12 -9.17 -3.60
N PHE A 177 13.29 -8.88 -3.04
CA PHE A 177 14.58 -9.31 -3.55
C PHE A 177 15.33 -10.11 -2.48
N LYS A 178 16.12 -11.10 -2.90
CA LYS A 178 16.87 -11.96 -1.97
C LYS A 178 18.01 -11.20 -1.30
N ASN A 179 18.58 -10.22 -1.99
CA ASN A 179 19.74 -9.47 -1.54
C ASN A 179 19.77 -8.05 -2.14
N LYS A 180 20.69 -7.23 -1.62
CA LYS A 180 20.88 -5.83 -2.05
C LYS A 180 21.26 -5.70 -3.53
N ALA A 181 22.08 -6.62 -4.05
CA ALA A 181 22.57 -6.54 -5.42
C ALA A 181 21.42 -6.74 -6.42
N GLU A 182 20.53 -7.70 -6.16
CA GLU A 182 19.30 -7.90 -6.95
C GLU A 182 18.42 -6.66 -6.94
N ALA A 183 18.21 -6.03 -5.78
CA ALA A 183 17.41 -4.81 -5.68
C ALA A 183 18.00 -3.63 -6.46
N ILE A 184 19.33 -3.46 -6.42
CA ILE A 184 20.02 -2.42 -7.20
C ILE A 184 19.94 -2.72 -8.70
N ASN A 185 20.13 -3.98 -9.10
CA ASN A 185 20.04 -4.37 -10.50
C ASN A 185 18.62 -4.18 -11.06
N ASP A 186 17.60 -4.49 -10.26
CA ASP A 186 16.21 -4.21 -10.59
C ASP A 186 15.97 -2.71 -10.77
N HIS A 187 16.47 -1.86 -9.86
CA HIS A 187 16.37 -0.41 -9.99
C HIS A 187 17.01 0.11 -11.28
N LEU A 188 18.23 -0.35 -11.60
CA LEU A 188 18.92 0.03 -12.83
C LEU A 188 18.18 -0.44 -14.09
N HIS A 189 17.58 -1.63 -14.05
CA HIS A 189 16.77 -2.14 -15.16
C HIS A 189 15.47 -1.34 -15.31
N PHE A 190 14.81 -0.99 -14.21
CA PHE A 190 13.55 -0.26 -14.19
C PHE A 190 13.68 1.13 -14.82
N ILE A 191 14.82 1.82 -14.63
CA ILE A 191 15.11 3.10 -15.27
C ILE A 191 15.03 3.00 -16.80
N GLN A 192 15.46 1.86 -17.35
CA GLN A 192 15.48 1.63 -18.80
C GLN A 192 14.18 1.01 -19.31
N ASN A 193 13.59 0.12 -18.53
CA ASN A 193 12.40 -0.65 -18.88
C ASN A 193 11.44 -0.70 -17.68
N PRO A 194 10.64 0.37 -17.47
CA PRO A 194 9.71 0.40 -16.34
C PRO A 194 8.65 -0.70 -16.43
N ASP A 195 8.48 -1.47 -15.36
CA ASP A 195 7.51 -2.57 -15.24
C ASP A 195 6.66 -2.45 -13.96
N PRO A 196 5.87 -1.38 -13.80
CA PRO A 196 5.08 -1.18 -12.58
C PRO A 196 4.08 -2.32 -12.36
N LYS A 197 3.91 -2.74 -11.11
CA LYS A 197 2.97 -3.80 -10.70
C LYS A 197 1.94 -3.26 -9.73
N PHE A 198 0.67 -3.29 -10.12
CA PHE A 198 -0.40 -2.66 -9.36
C PHE A 198 -1.14 -3.59 -8.40
N ASP A 199 -0.86 -4.89 -8.42
CA ASP A 199 -1.58 -5.91 -7.64
C ASP A 199 -1.74 -5.52 -6.17
N SER A 200 -0.64 -5.20 -5.49
CA SER A 200 -0.68 -4.86 -4.06
C SER A 200 -1.39 -3.55 -3.74
N VAL A 201 -1.63 -2.68 -4.73
CA VAL A 201 -2.45 -1.48 -4.57
C VAL A 201 -3.93 -1.84 -4.67
N VAL A 202 -4.30 -2.69 -5.63
CA VAL A 202 -5.69 -3.10 -5.85
C VAL A 202 -6.16 -4.20 -4.88
N ASP A 203 -5.25 -4.89 -4.20
CA ASP A 203 -5.55 -5.68 -3.00
C ASP A 203 -6.34 -4.83 -1.98
N ASP A 204 -5.94 -3.56 -1.79
CA ASP A 204 -6.63 -2.64 -0.87
C ASP A 204 -7.94 -2.07 -1.44
N LEU A 205 -8.17 -2.24 -2.75
CA LEU A 205 -9.44 -1.89 -3.38
C LEU A 205 -10.48 -2.98 -3.12
N PHE A 206 -10.13 -4.23 -3.40
CA PHE A 206 -11.08 -5.34 -3.35
C PHE A 206 -11.25 -5.96 -1.98
N GLY A 207 -10.20 -6.03 -1.15
CA GLY A 207 -10.25 -6.62 0.19
C GLY A 207 -11.00 -7.95 0.24
N ASP A 208 -10.79 -8.79 -0.78
CA ASP A 208 -11.64 -9.92 -1.12
C ASP A 208 -11.09 -11.26 -0.64
N GLY A 209 -10.19 -11.21 0.34
CA GLY A 209 -9.70 -12.36 1.09
C GLY A 209 -10.11 -12.23 2.52
#